data_AF-A0A7V9TST1-F1
#
_entry.id   AF-A0A7V9TST1-F1
#
_cell.length_a   1.000
_cell.length_b   1.000
_cell.length_c   1.000
_cell.angle_alpha   90.00
_cell.angle_beta   90.00
_cell.angle_gamma   90.00
#
_symmetry.space_group_name_H-M   'P 1'
#
loop_
_entity.id
_entity.type
_entity.pdbx_description
1 polymer ?
#
loop_
_entity_poly.entity_id
_entity_poly.type
_entity_poly.pdbx_seq_one_letter_code
_entity_poly.pdbx_strand_id
1 'polypeptide(L)'
;MTSGPDDRGSLLRVLAREVLDSVGRRLDMYSGHEDEVIETVELLDASGLLGRDDLREAFEEADEDDDHAQAFAALLAGHLGQAADVERLGGDARVVAARLSATWQGHVLNRPRADTAWLTASQVAVRYGVTPQAVYKWIKAGRVRAEQTPGGSWRLPADQFDRGRTDPRRLAALKARLVEHAGDAPTASDGELADEIVSRRQS
;
A
#
# COMPACT_ATOMS: atom_id res chain seq x y z
N MET A 1 8.53 -40.97 8.48
CA MET A 1 8.92 -40.48 7.15
C MET A 1 9.75 -39.22 7.39
N THR A 2 11.08 -39.35 7.42
CA THR A 2 12.00 -38.23 7.61
C THR A 2 12.16 -37.53 6.27
N SER A 3 11.51 -36.39 6.09
CA SER A 3 11.75 -35.50 4.95
C SER A 3 13.24 -35.18 4.84
N GLY A 4 13.80 -35.39 3.66
CA GLY A 4 15.24 -35.22 3.42
C GLY A 4 15.64 -33.74 3.34
N PRO A 5 16.95 -33.43 3.35
CA PRO A 5 17.46 -32.06 3.15
C PRO A 5 16.94 -31.41 1.85
N ASP A 6 16.68 -32.21 0.81
CA ASP A 6 16.09 -31.75 -0.47
C ASP A 6 14.62 -31.32 -0.34
N ASP A 7 13.86 -31.94 0.57
CA ASP A 7 12.48 -31.54 0.86
C ASP A 7 12.44 -30.19 1.59
N ARG A 8 13.36 -29.99 2.55
CA ARG A 8 13.43 -28.74 3.31
C ARG A 8 13.82 -27.57 2.41
N GLY A 9 14.82 -27.73 1.55
CA GLY A 9 15.19 -26.69 0.58
C GLY A 9 14.05 -26.35 -0.40
N SER A 10 13.27 -27.35 -0.80
CA SER A 10 12.09 -27.12 -1.65
C SER A 10 11.00 -26.32 -0.94
N LEU A 11 10.73 -26.62 0.33
CA LEU A 11 9.77 -25.85 1.15
C LEU A 11 10.21 -24.40 1.36
N LEU A 12 11.50 -24.14 1.59
CA LEU A 12 12.02 -22.78 1.76
C LEU A 12 11.86 -21.95 0.48
N ARG A 13 12.04 -22.56 -0.70
CA ARG A 13 11.78 -21.89 -1.98
C ARG A 13 10.31 -21.57 -2.21
N VAL A 14 9.41 -22.47 -1.81
CA VAL A 14 7.97 -22.19 -1.85
C VAL A 14 7.64 -21.03 -0.93
N LEU A 15 8.14 -21.03 0.30
CA LEU A 15 7.93 -19.92 1.23
C LEU A 15 8.50 -18.60 0.69
N ALA A 16 9.69 -18.62 0.11
CA ALA A 16 10.29 -17.45 -0.52
C ALA A 16 9.43 -16.90 -1.66
N ARG A 17 8.80 -17.78 -2.44
CA ARG A 17 7.85 -17.39 -3.49
C ARG A 17 6.63 -16.68 -2.90
N GLU A 18 6.04 -17.24 -1.85
CA GLU A 18 4.88 -16.64 -1.19
C GLU A 18 5.23 -15.28 -0.55
N VAL A 19 6.40 -15.17 0.09
CA VAL A 19 6.93 -13.89 0.61
C VAL A 19 7.00 -12.86 -0.51
N LEU A 20 7.58 -13.22 -1.65
CA LEU A 20 7.69 -12.33 -2.80
C LEU A 20 6.31 -11.97 -3.40
N ASP A 21 5.36 -12.89 -3.43
CA ASP A 21 4.01 -12.62 -3.95
C ASP A 21 3.20 -11.69 -3.02
N SER A 22 3.40 -11.81 -1.70
CA SER A 22 2.76 -10.96 -0.67
C SER A 22 3.30 -9.53 -0.69
N VAL A 23 4.63 -9.35 -0.71
CA VAL A 23 5.24 -8.02 -0.62
C VAL A 23 5.66 -7.41 -1.95
N GLY A 24 5.94 -8.22 -2.97
CA GLY A 24 6.64 -7.76 -4.17
C GLY A 24 5.84 -6.76 -5.01
N ARG A 25 4.52 -6.93 -5.08
CA ARG A 25 3.63 -5.94 -5.73
C ARG A 25 3.55 -4.62 -4.96
N ARG A 26 3.76 -4.64 -3.65
CA ARG A 26 3.56 -3.49 -2.75
C ARG A 26 4.85 -2.72 -2.50
N LEU A 27 5.98 -3.41 -2.43
CA LEU A 27 7.31 -2.83 -2.20
C LEU A 27 8.09 -2.56 -3.48
N ASP A 28 7.43 -2.65 -4.64
CA ASP A 28 8.03 -2.47 -5.98
C ASP A 28 9.18 -3.47 -6.26
N MET A 29 9.17 -4.62 -5.57
CA MET A 29 10.15 -5.69 -5.77
C MET A 29 9.70 -6.55 -6.96
N TYR A 30 9.93 -6.03 -8.16
CA TYR A 30 9.73 -6.79 -9.41
C TYR A 30 10.91 -7.75 -9.68
N SER A 31 10.83 -8.50 -10.79
CA SER A 31 11.83 -9.47 -11.26
C SER A 31 13.27 -9.16 -10.84
N GLY A 32 13.96 -10.13 -10.24
CA GLY A 32 15.38 -10.00 -9.84
C GLY A 32 15.64 -10.12 -8.34
N HIS A 33 14.60 -10.13 -7.49
CA HIS A 33 14.74 -10.29 -6.03
C HIS A 33 14.53 -11.73 -5.54
N GLU A 34 14.26 -12.69 -6.43
CA GLU A 34 13.96 -14.08 -6.05
C GLU A 34 15.10 -14.71 -5.24
N ASP A 35 16.35 -14.55 -5.68
CA ASP A 35 17.53 -15.07 -4.97
C ASP A 35 17.70 -14.42 -3.59
N GLU A 36 17.44 -13.11 -3.48
CA GLU A 36 17.55 -12.37 -2.21
C GLU A 36 16.50 -12.83 -1.19
N VAL A 37 15.28 -13.11 -1.65
CA VAL A 37 14.20 -13.61 -0.78
C VAL A 37 14.46 -15.06 -0.36
N ILE A 38 14.96 -15.90 -1.28
CA ILE A 38 15.37 -17.28 -0.95
C ILE A 38 16.48 -17.25 0.12
N GLU A 39 17.53 -16.46 -0.09
CA GLU A 39 18.66 -16.34 0.83
C GLU A 39 18.22 -15.78 2.20
N THR A 40 17.24 -14.86 2.20
CA THR A 40 16.60 -14.35 3.43
C THR A 40 15.93 -15.47 4.22
N VAL A 41 15.08 -16.27 3.57
CA VAL A 41 14.34 -17.36 4.21
C VAL A 41 15.30 -18.45 4.73
N GLU A 42 16.31 -18.80 3.94
CA GLU A 42 17.34 -19.77 4.33
C GLU A 42 18.16 -19.30 5.55
N LEU A 43 18.55 -18.02 5.61
CA LEU A 43 19.27 -17.47 6.75
C LEU A 43 18.41 -17.37 8.01
N LEU A 44 17.13 -17.01 7.86
CA LEU A 44 16.20 -17.00 8.99
C LEU A 44 15.92 -18.41 9.51
N ASP A 45 15.83 -19.41 8.64
CA ASP A 45 15.70 -20.81 9.02
C ASP A 45 16.98 -21.31 9.74
N ALA A 46 18.15 -21.06 9.15
CA ALA A 46 19.43 -21.44 9.73
C ALA A 46 19.68 -20.77 11.08
N SER A 47 19.24 -19.52 11.27
CA SER A 47 19.32 -18.78 12.54
C SER A 47 18.23 -19.18 13.56
N GLY A 48 17.20 -19.91 13.14
CA GLY A 48 16.08 -20.32 13.99
C GLY A 48 15.06 -19.21 14.25
N LEU A 49 15.07 -18.16 13.41
CA LEU A 49 14.24 -16.97 13.54
C LEU A 49 13.02 -16.98 12.60
N LEU A 50 12.98 -17.84 11.60
CA LEU A 50 11.90 -17.91 10.61
C LEU A 50 10.51 -18.19 11.22
N GLY A 51 10.46 -18.95 12.31
CA GLY A 51 9.21 -19.42 12.94
C GLY A 51 8.73 -18.58 14.11
N ARG A 52 9.21 -17.34 14.28
CA ARG A 52 8.72 -16.48 15.36
C ARG A 52 7.28 -16.03 15.11
N ASP A 53 6.51 -15.92 16.18
CA ASP A 53 5.08 -15.61 16.10
C ASP A 53 4.80 -14.26 15.42
N ASP A 54 5.65 -13.25 15.65
CA ASP A 54 5.55 -11.92 15.04
C ASP A 54 5.78 -11.94 13.52
N LEU A 55 6.74 -12.75 13.06
CA LEU A 55 7.03 -12.97 11.65
C LEU A 55 5.87 -13.68 10.94
N ARG A 56 5.26 -14.67 11.60
CA ARG A 56 4.09 -15.37 11.08
C ARG A 56 2.87 -14.46 10.99
N GLU A 57 2.54 -13.75 12.08
CA GLU A 57 1.40 -12.84 12.14
C GLU A 57 1.51 -11.75 11.06
N ALA A 58 2.66 -11.10 10.97
CA ALA A 58 2.89 -10.08 9.95
C ALA A 58 2.87 -10.63 8.52
N PHE A 59 3.25 -11.90 8.31
CA PHE A 59 3.16 -12.53 7.00
C PHE A 59 1.70 -12.77 6.55
N GLU A 60 0.83 -13.16 7.48
CA GLU A 60 -0.60 -13.37 7.22
C GLU A 60 -1.29 -12.06 6.78
N GLU A 61 -0.84 -10.93 7.30
CA GLU A 61 -1.41 -9.60 7.00
C GLU A 61 -0.68 -8.89 5.84
N ALA A 62 0.49 -9.39 5.40
CA ALA A 62 1.37 -8.68 4.45
C ALA A 62 0.71 -8.40 3.09
N ASP A 63 -0.32 -9.14 2.73
CA ASP A 63 -1.05 -8.98 1.48
C ASP A 63 -2.29 -8.08 1.58
N GLU A 64 -2.55 -7.47 2.74
CA GLU A 64 -3.73 -6.62 2.96
C GLU A 64 -3.53 -5.23 2.35
N ASP A 65 -2.51 -4.51 2.81
CA ASP A 65 -2.19 -3.17 2.34
C ASP A 65 -0.69 -2.86 2.41
N ASP A 66 -0.36 -1.63 2.02
CA ASP A 66 1.00 -1.15 1.92
C ASP A 66 1.70 -1.02 3.27
N ASP A 67 0.96 -0.79 4.34
CA ASP A 67 1.49 -0.60 5.69
C ASP A 67 1.82 -1.97 6.30
N HIS A 68 0.96 -2.97 6.13
CA HIS A 68 1.24 -4.34 6.57
C HIS A 68 2.42 -4.96 5.81
N ALA A 69 2.52 -4.75 4.49
CA ALA A 69 3.69 -5.20 3.71
C ALA A 69 5.00 -4.55 4.20
N GLN A 70 4.95 -3.26 4.59
CA GLN A 70 6.09 -2.56 5.17
C GLN A 70 6.45 -3.08 6.57
N ALA A 71 5.44 -3.32 7.42
CA ALA A 71 5.64 -3.88 8.74
C ALA A 71 6.31 -5.25 8.66
N PHE A 72 5.85 -6.11 7.76
CA PHE A 72 6.46 -7.42 7.51
C PHE A 72 7.90 -7.30 6.99
N ALA A 73 8.17 -6.44 6.00
CA ALA A 73 9.53 -6.21 5.51
C ALA A 73 10.47 -5.62 6.58
N ALA A 74 9.97 -4.74 7.44
CA ALA A 74 10.73 -4.21 8.58
C ALA A 74 11.05 -5.30 9.61
N LEU A 75 10.12 -6.23 9.85
CA LEU A 75 10.35 -7.39 10.70
C LEU A 75 11.40 -8.34 10.10
N LEU A 76 11.34 -8.62 8.79
CA LEU A 76 12.39 -9.39 8.10
C LEU A 76 13.76 -8.73 8.28
N ALA A 77 13.86 -7.43 8.04
CA ALA A 77 15.09 -6.68 8.26
C ALA A 77 15.62 -6.77 9.70
N GLY A 78 14.74 -6.63 10.68
CA GLY A 78 15.09 -6.74 12.10
C GLY A 78 15.59 -8.12 12.48
N HIS A 79 14.95 -9.17 11.98
CA HIS A 79 15.35 -10.55 12.23
C HIS A 79 16.66 -10.92 11.52
N LEU A 80 16.91 -10.40 10.31
CA LEU A 80 18.20 -10.54 9.64
C LEU A 80 19.32 -9.81 10.40
N GLY A 81 19.03 -8.66 10.99
CA GLY A 81 19.95 -7.97 11.90
C GLY A 81 20.30 -8.84 13.12
N GLN A 82 19.31 -9.48 13.74
CA GLN A 82 19.54 -10.45 14.82
C GLN A 82 20.34 -11.67 14.33
N ALA A 83 20.05 -12.19 13.14
CA ALA A 83 20.80 -13.30 12.55
C ALA A 83 22.28 -12.94 12.34
N ALA A 84 22.60 -11.68 12.02
CA ALA A 84 23.98 -11.21 11.90
C ALA A 84 24.76 -11.26 13.23
N ASP A 85 24.08 -11.35 14.37
CA ASP A 85 24.69 -11.51 15.70
C ASP A 85 24.79 -12.98 16.13
N VAL A 86 24.22 -13.92 15.37
CA VAL A 86 24.24 -15.35 15.71
C VAL A 86 25.59 -15.97 15.33
N GLU A 87 26.48 -16.14 16.31
CA GLU A 87 27.85 -16.63 16.10
C GLU A 87 27.92 -18.00 15.39
N ARG A 88 26.97 -18.90 15.67
CA ARG A 88 26.94 -20.26 15.09
C ARG A 88 26.71 -20.30 13.57
N LEU A 89 26.32 -19.19 12.94
CA LEU A 89 26.17 -19.13 11.47
C LEU A 89 27.51 -19.02 10.74
N GLY A 90 28.59 -18.63 11.43
CA GLY A 90 29.87 -18.35 10.79
C GLY A 90 29.95 -16.95 10.18
N GLY A 91 31.17 -16.47 9.93
CA GLY A 91 31.43 -15.08 9.53
C GLY A 91 30.74 -14.67 8.23
N ASP A 92 30.83 -15.48 7.18
CA ASP A 92 30.28 -15.16 5.87
C ASP A 92 28.75 -15.03 5.91
N ALA A 93 28.06 -15.99 6.53
CA ALA A 93 26.61 -15.95 6.68
C ALA A 93 26.13 -14.74 7.49
N ARG A 94 26.89 -14.33 8.52
CA ARG A 94 26.59 -13.12 9.31
C ARG A 94 26.75 -11.84 8.48
N VAL A 95 27.75 -11.78 7.59
CA VAL A 95 27.93 -10.65 6.66
C VAL A 95 26.78 -10.58 5.67
N VAL A 96 26.36 -11.73 5.12
CA VAL A 96 25.19 -11.80 4.23
C VAL A 96 23.92 -11.37 4.96
N ALA A 97 23.68 -11.85 6.18
CA ALA A 97 22.53 -11.43 6.98
C ALA A 97 22.49 -9.92 7.23
N ALA A 98 23.64 -9.30 7.54
CA ALA A 98 23.74 -7.85 7.69
C ALA A 98 23.45 -7.10 6.37
N ARG A 99 23.95 -7.60 5.23
CA ARG A 99 23.67 -7.04 3.90
C ARG A 99 22.18 -7.12 3.59
N LEU A 100 21.57 -8.29 3.75
CA LEU A 100 20.14 -8.49 3.48
C LEU A 100 19.28 -7.63 4.40
N SER A 101 19.65 -7.49 5.69
CA SER A 101 18.98 -6.57 6.61
C SER A 101 18.96 -5.15 6.05
N ALA A 102 20.11 -4.66 5.56
CA ALA A 102 20.19 -3.34 4.92
C ALA A 102 19.38 -3.25 3.61
N THR A 103 19.34 -4.32 2.80
CA THR A 103 18.50 -4.39 1.59
C THR A 103 17.02 -4.24 1.94
N TRP A 104 16.52 -5.03 2.89
CA TRP A 104 15.12 -4.95 3.34
C TRP A 104 14.78 -3.59 3.98
N GLN A 105 15.69 -3.01 4.77
CA GLN A 105 15.53 -1.64 5.25
C GLN A 105 15.47 -0.63 4.09
N GLY A 106 16.28 -0.83 3.05
CA GLY A 106 16.25 -0.04 1.83
C GLY A 106 14.89 -0.07 1.15
N HIS A 107 14.23 -1.23 1.06
CA HIS A 107 12.88 -1.35 0.50
C HIS A 107 11.83 -0.59 1.33
N VAL A 108 11.96 -0.59 2.66
CA VAL A 108 11.06 0.16 3.55
C VAL A 108 11.31 1.67 3.46
N LEU A 109 12.58 2.10 3.44
CA LEU A 109 12.97 3.52 3.51
C LEU A 109 12.92 4.25 2.16
N ASN A 110 13.26 3.57 1.06
CA ASN A 110 13.27 4.16 -0.29
C ASN A 110 11.92 4.07 -0.98
N ARG A 111 10.91 3.52 -0.31
CA ARG A 111 9.54 3.69 -0.78
C ARG A 111 9.28 5.19 -0.78
N PRO A 112 8.77 5.79 -1.87
CA PRO A 112 8.12 7.08 -1.72
C PRO A 112 7.07 6.85 -0.65
N ARG A 113 7.26 7.44 0.54
CA ARG A 113 6.15 7.64 1.46
C ARG A 113 5.03 8.09 0.55
N ALA A 114 3.87 7.47 0.65
CA ALA A 114 2.68 8.17 0.24
C ALA A 114 2.62 9.38 1.18
N ASP A 115 3.41 10.43 0.90
CA ASP A 115 3.01 11.80 1.09
C ASP A 115 1.57 11.74 0.64
N THR A 116 0.65 11.92 1.59
CA THR A 116 -0.77 11.93 1.29
C THR A 116 -0.91 12.99 0.21
N ALA A 117 -0.89 12.57 -1.06
CA ALA A 117 -0.70 13.51 -2.14
C ALA A 117 -2.03 14.23 -2.23
N TRP A 118 -2.08 15.43 -1.71
CA TRP A 118 -3.33 16.13 -1.58
C TRP A 118 -3.73 16.64 -2.97
N LEU A 119 -4.77 16.04 -3.53
CA LEU A 119 -5.36 16.49 -4.77
C LEU A 119 -6.31 17.65 -4.53
N THR A 120 -6.33 18.59 -5.46
CA THR A 120 -7.42 19.57 -5.56
C THR A 120 -8.65 18.94 -6.21
N ALA A 121 -9.83 19.53 -5.98
CA ALA A 121 -11.05 19.12 -6.67
C ALA A 121 -10.90 19.16 -8.21
N SER A 122 -10.12 20.10 -8.73
CA SER A 122 -9.85 20.22 -10.17
C SER A 122 -8.97 19.08 -10.70
N GLN A 123 -7.95 18.65 -9.94
CA GLN A 123 -7.12 17.51 -10.33
C GLN A 123 -7.91 16.20 -10.32
N VAL A 124 -8.78 16.01 -9.32
CA VAL A 124 -9.71 14.87 -9.27
C VAL A 124 -10.67 14.93 -10.45
N ALA A 125 -11.21 16.09 -10.78
CA ALA A 125 -12.12 16.28 -11.91
C ALA A 125 -11.49 15.86 -13.24
N VAL A 126 -10.26 16.31 -13.51
CA VAL A 126 -9.48 15.91 -14.70
C VAL A 126 -9.26 14.40 -14.73
N ARG A 127 -8.87 13.82 -13.58
CA ARG A 127 -8.55 12.39 -13.46
C ARG A 127 -9.75 11.47 -13.76
N TYR A 128 -10.96 11.90 -13.39
CA TYR A 128 -12.18 11.09 -13.54
C TYR A 128 -13.05 11.50 -14.74
N GLY A 129 -12.66 12.56 -15.47
CA GLY A 129 -13.42 13.09 -16.60
C GLY A 129 -14.76 13.68 -16.16
N VAL A 130 -14.81 14.34 -15.00
CA VAL A 130 -16.00 15.00 -14.45
C VAL A 130 -15.74 16.49 -14.26
N THR A 131 -16.77 17.25 -13.91
CA THR A 131 -16.60 18.68 -13.57
C THR A 131 -16.12 18.85 -12.12
N PRO A 132 -15.37 19.92 -11.78
CA PRO A 132 -15.03 20.22 -10.38
C PRO A 132 -16.26 20.37 -9.47
N GLN A 133 -17.38 20.83 -10.01
CA GLN A 133 -18.66 20.93 -9.28
C GLN A 133 -19.19 19.57 -8.86
N ALA A 134 -19.02 18.52 -9.68
CA ALA A 134 -19.35 17.16 -9.29
C ALA A 134 -18.51 16.70 -8.10
N VAL A 135 -17.21 17.01 -8.09
CA VAL A 135 -16.32 16.69 -6.97
C VAL A 135 -16.73 17.44 -5.69
N TYR A 136 -17.09 18.72 -5.78
CA TYR A 136 -17.63 19.45 -4.61
C TYR A 136 -18.93 18.86 -4.09
N LYS A 137 -19.81 18.37 -4.97
CA LYS A 137 -21.03 17.64 -4.56
C LYS A 137 -20.66 16.34 -3.83
N TRP A 138 -19.63 15.62 -4.28
CA TRP A 138 -19.15 14.42 -3.58
C TRP A 138 -18.61 14.74 -2.18
N ILE A 139 -17.86 15.82 -2.04
CA ILE A 139 -17.36 16.30 -0.73
C ILE A 139 -18.54 16.63 0.19
N LYS A 140 -19.50 17.45 -0.27
CA LYS A 140 -20.68 17.83 0.52
C LYS A 140 -21.55 16.64 0.92
N ALA A 141 -21.62 15.63 0.06
CA ALA A 141 -22.36 14.40 0.31
C ALA A 141 -21.56 13.37 1.15
N GLY A 142 -20.35 13.70 1.60
CA GLY A 142 -19.49 12.79 2.38
C GLY A 142 -19.00 11.57 1.60
N ARG A 143 -19.09 11.59 0.27
CA ARG A 143 -18.75 10.45 -0.60
C ARG A 143 -17.24 10.29 -0.82
N VAL A 144 -16.48 11.35 -0.54
CA VAL A 144 -15.01 11.39 -0.59
C VAL A 144 -14.49 12.10 0.65
N ARG A 145 -13.33 11.67 1.14
CA ARG A 145 -12.60 12.35 2.20
C ARG A 145 -12.01 13.64 1.64
N ALA A 146 -12.23 14.74 2.34
CA ALA A 146 -11.62 16.02 2.00
C ALA A 146 -11.41 16.86 3.25
N GLU A 147 -10.32 17.61 3.26
CA GLU A 147 -9.99 18.57 4.29
C GLU A 147 -10.03 19.98 3.71
N GLN A 148 -10.52 20.92 4.50
CA GLN A 148 -10.54 22.31 4.13
C GLN A 148 -9.27 22.99 4.66
N THR A 149 -8.52 23.63 3.78
CA THR A 149 -7.36 24.43 4.19
C THR A 149 -7.82 25.72 4.88
N PRO A 150 -6.95 26.39 5.66
CA PRO A 150 -7.27 27.67 6.28
C PRO A 150 -7.75 28.76 5.28
N GLY A 151 -7.40 28.63 4.00
CA GLY A 151 -7.86 29.50 2.91
C GLY A 151 -9.19 29.08 2.25
N GLY A 152 -9.93 28.14 2.83
CA GLY A 152 -11.25 27.70 2.35
C GLY A 152 -11.23 26.74 1.15
N SER A 153 -10.05 26.36 0.67
CA SER A 153 -9.90 25.40 -0.45
C SER A 153 -9.94 23.97 0.04
N TRP A 154 -10.50 23.07 -0.77
CA TRP A 154 -10.54 21.65 -0.46
C TRP A 154 -9.28 20.92 -0.92
N ARG A 155 -8.83 19.97 -0.11
CA ARG A 155 -7.74 19.04 -0.38
C ARG A 155 -8.24 17.63 -0.12
N LEU A 156 -8.05 16.75 -1.10
CA LEU A 156 -8.53 15.38 -1.07
C LEU A 156 -7.32 14.43 -1.04
N PRO A 157 -7.22 13.52 -0.06
CA PRO A 157 -6.17 12.51 -0.05
C PRO A 157 -6.12 11.70 -1.36
N ALA A 158 -4.97 11.60 -2.04
CA ALA A 158 -4.85 10.86 -3.32
C ALA A 158 -5.12 9.36 -3.18
N ASP A 159 -4.77 8.78 -2.03
CA ASP A 159 -4.91 7.35 -1.72
C ASP A 159 -6.35 6.83 -1.90
N GLN A 160 -7.37 7.68 -1.67
CA GLN A 160 -8.76 7.31 -1.90
C GLN A 160 -9.13 7.18 -3.40
N PHE A 161 -8.29 7.72 -4.28
CA PHE A 161 -8.44 7.67 -5.73
C PHE A 161 -7.47 6.65 -6.37
N ASP A 162 -6.47 6.20 -5.62
CA ASP A 162 -5.44 5.25 -6.04
C ASP A 162 -5.58 3.90 -5.31
N ARG A 163 -6.62 3.15 -5.67
CA ARG A 163 -6.62 1.69 -5.47
C ARG A 163 -6.59 1.00 -6.83
N GLY A 164 -5.35 0.78 -7.29
CA GLY A 164 -4.99 -0.05 -8.45
C GLY A 164 -4.98 0.71 -9.77
N ARG A 165 -3.86 0.64 -10.49
CA ARG A 165 -3.74 1.04 -11.91
C ARG A 165 -5.03 0.66 -12.65
N THR A 166 -5.74 1.68 -13.10
CA THR A 166 -6.90 1.69 -14.02
C THR A 166 -7.44 0.29 -14.38
N ASP A 167 -8.28 -0.30 -13.52
CA ASP A 167 -9.24 -1.32 -13.98
C ASP A 167 -10.44 -0.57 -14.59
N PRO A 168 -10.62 -0.58 -15.92
CA PRO A 168 -11.71 0.12 -16.58
C PRO A 168 -13.09 -0.35 -16.11
N ARG A 169 -13.21 -1.60 -15.66
CA ARG A 169 -14.47 -2.18 -15.16
C ARG A 169 -14.80 -1.64 -13.77
N ARG A 170 -13.79 -1.45 -12.91
CA ARG A 170 -13.96 -0.88 -11.56
C ARG A 170 -14.22 0.63 -11.61
N LEU A 171 -13.60 1.34 -12.55
CA LEU A 171 -13.91 2.74 -12.85
C LEU A 171 -15.34 2.90 -13.39
N ALA A 172 -15.78 2.00 -14.28
CA ALA A 172 -17.16 1.99 -14.77
C ALA A 172 -18.14 1.66 -13.64
N ALA A 173 -17.82 0.73 -12.74
CA ALA A 173 -18.64 0.41 -11.58
C ALA A 173 -18.70 1.57 -10.57
N LEU A 174 -17.59 2.26 -10.32
CA LEU A 174 -17.58 3.45 -9.47
C LEU A 174 -18.38 4.59 -10.12
N LYS A 175 -18.21 4.83 -11.42
CA LYS A 175 -19.02 5.79 -12.18
C LYS A 175 -20.50 5.43 -12.11
N ALA A 176 -20.86 4.16 -12.31
CA ALA A 176 -22.24 3.69 -12.22
C ALA A 176 -22.82 3.90 -10.83
N ARG A 177 -22.10 3.53 -9.76
CA ARG A 177 -22.52 3.77 -8.37
C ARG A 177 -22.68 5.26 -8.06
N LEU A 178 -21.80 6.11 -8.57
CA LEU A 178 -21.88 7.56 -8.36
C LEU A 178 -23.04 8.21 -9.13
N VAL A 179 -23.39 7.68 -10.30
CA VAL A 179 -24.52 8.12 -11.15
C VAL A 179 -25.85 7.62 -10.60
N GLU A 180 -25.94 6.34 -10.23
CA GLU A 180 -27.12 5.72 -9.63
C GLU A 180 -27.52 6.44 -8.34
N HIS A 181 -26.57 6.73 -7.45
CA HIS A 181 -26.82 7.50 -6.23
C HIS A 181 -26.99 9.02 -6.45
N ALA A 182 -26.80 9.54 -7.66
CA ALA A 182 -27.07 10.94 -8.01
C ALA A 182 -28.49 11.13 -8.59
N GLY A 183 -29.15 10.04 -9.01
CA GLY A 183 -30.52 10.07 -9.54
C GLY A 183 -31.61 10.32 -8.49
N ASP A 184 -31.32 10.09 -7.20
CA ASP A 184 -32.32 10.15 -6.11
C ASP A 184 -32.45 11.51 -5.42
N ALA A 185 -31.61 12.50 -5.75
CA ALA A 185 -31.69 13.84 -5.17
C ALA A 185 -32.22 14.84 -6.22
N PRO A 186 -33.26 15.63 -5.92
CA PRO A 186 -33.70 16.67 -6.85
C PRO A 186 -32.54 17.65 -7.09
N THR A 187 -32.04 17.67 -8.32
CA THR A 187 -31.01 18.61 -8.76
C THR A 187 -31.62 20.01 -8.82
N ALA A 188 -31.33 20.84 -7.81
CA ALA A 188 -31.48 22.28 -7.95
C ALA A 188 -30.69 22.74 -9.18
N SER A 189 -31.34 23.55 -10.02
CA SER A 189 -30.76 24.02 -11.27
C SER A 189 -29.60 24.97 -11.02
N ASP A 190 -28.72 25.15 -12.01
CA ASP A 190 -27.54 26.02 -11.89
C ASP A 190 -27.89 27.48 -11.53
N GLY A 191 -29.13 27.94 -11.83
CA GLY A 191 -29.63 29.25 -11.42
C GLY A 191 -29.89 29.37 -9.92
N GLU A 192 -30.49 28.35 -9.31
CA GLU A 192 -30.85 28.36 -7.88
C GLU A 192 -29.61 28.31 -6.99
N LEU A 193 -28.55 27.62 -7.44
CA LEU A 193 -27.29 27.54 -6.72
C LEU A 193 -26.48 28.86 -6.79
N ALA A 194 -26.60 29.58 -7.91
CA ALA A 194 -25.95 30.89 -8.07
C ALA A 194 -26.59 31.93 -7.14
N ASP A 195 -27.92 31.93 -7.04
CA ASP A 195 -28.67 32.82 -6.15
C ASP A 195 -28.38 32.52 -4.66
N GLU A 196 -28.23 31.26 -4.29
CA GLU A 196 -27.87 30.86 -2.91
C GLU A 196 -26.46 31.33 -2.52
N ILE A 197 -25.48 31.25 -3.43
CA ILE A 197 -24.10 31.70 -3.18
C ILE A 197 -24.03 33.22 -3.07
N VAL A 198 -24.80 33.96 -3.87
CA VAL A 198 -24.89 35.41 -3.79
C VAL A 198 -25.55 35.84 -2.47
N SER A 199 -26.63 35.16 -2.07
CA SER A 199 -27.35 35.45 -0.83
C SER A 199 -26.48 35.23 0.42
N ARG A 200 -25.68 34.16 0.45
CA ARG A 200 -24.74 33.86 1.56
C ARG A 200 -23.53 34.80 1.65
N ARG A 201 -23.23 35.57 0.59
CA ARG A 201 -22.15 36.59 0.61
C ARG A 201 -22.62 37.96 1.07
N GLN A 202 -23.92 38.17 1.20
CA GLN A 202 -24.53 39.45 1.60
C GLN A 202 -25.12 39.43 3.02
N SER A 203 -24.98 38.32 3.76
CA SER A 203 -25.39 38.17 5.17
C SER A 203 -24.19 38.14 6.10
#